data_AF-A0A7C8CSJ4-F1
#
_entry.id   AF-A0A7C8CSJ4-F1
#
_cell.length_a   1.000
_cell.length_b   1.000
_cell.length_c   1.000
_cell.angle_alpha   90.00
_cell.angle_beta   90.00
_cell.angle_gamma   90.00
#
_symmetry.space_group_name_H-M   'P 1'
#
loop_
_entity.id
_entity.type
_entity.pdbx_description
1 polymer ?
#
loop_
_entity_poly.entity_id
_entity_poly.type
_entity_poly.pdbx_seq_one_letter_code
_entity_poly.pdbx_strand_id
1 'polypeptide(L)'
;METTCTEELILKKELLKKALHEQSSRKIRRGLLLLVGGVALCYSCVQLAAGPMPELTLENMFQLDDPGIRFKYGMWASLLVAYIGGLEITVHYRLLKKLKD
;
A
#
# COMPACT_ATOMS: atom_id res chain seq x y z
N MET A 1 -3.37 33.48 36.41
CA MET A 1 -4.19 32.26 36.21
C MET A 1 -4.25 31.82 34.74
N GLU A 2 -3.35 32.30 33.87
CA GLU A 2 -3.36 32.04 32.41
C GLU A 2 -2.35 30.97 31.95
N THR A 3 -1.42 30.56 32.82
CA THR A 3 -0.34 29.62 32.49
C THR A 3 -0.81 28.17 32.39
N THR A 4 -1.88 27.79 33.09
CA THR A 4 -2.41 26.41 33.07
C THR A 4 -3.12 26.07 31.76
N CYS A 5 -3.80 27.05 31.14
CA CYS A 5 -4.50 26.86 29.86
C CYS A 5 -3.54 26.63 28.68
N THR A 6 -2.37 27.27 28.72
CA THR A 6 -1.33 27.11 27.69
C THR A 6 -0.57 25.80 27.82
N GLU A 7 -0.29 25.34 29.04
CA GLU A 7 0.35 24.05 29.30
C GLU A 7 -0.53 22.85 28.88
N GLU A 8 -1.84 22.87 29.14
CA GLU A 8 -2.76 21.83 28.67
C GLU A 8 -2.83 21.75 27.14
N LEU A 9 -2.77 22.89 26.46
CA LEU A 9 -2.81 22.98 25.00
C LEU A 9 -1.54 22.42 24.36
N ILE A 10 -0.38 22.66 24.99
CA ILE A 10 0.92 22.11 24.58
C ILE A 10 0.93 20.59 24.82
N LEU A 11 0.46 20.13 25.97
CA LEU A 11 0.37 18.70 26.30
C LEU A 11 -0.54 17.95 25.33
N LYS A 12 -1.72 18.51 25.00
CA LYS A 12 -2.62 17.93 23.99
C LYS A 12 -1.97 17.85 22.61
N LYS A 13 -1.23 18.88 22.18
CA LYS A 13 -0.51 18.88 20.90
C LYS A 13 0.56 17.79 20.83
N GLU A 14 1.36 17.65 21.89
CA GLU A 14 2.38 16.61 22.03
C GLU A 14 1.77 15.19 21.95
N LEU A 15 0.67 14.96 22.67
CA LEU A 15 -0.06 13.68 22.64
C LEU A 15 -0.64 13.39 21.25
N LEU A 16 -1.21 14.40 20.58
CA LEU A 16 -1.74 14.26 19.22
C LEU A 16 -0.62 13.95 18.21
N LYS A 17 0.54 14.61 18.32
CA LYS A 17 1.72 14.32 17.50
C LYS A 17 2.20 12.87 17.72
N LYS A 18 2.29 12.40 18.96
CA LYS A 18 2.68 11.01 19.28
C LYS A 18 1.68 9.99 18.72
N ALA A 19 0.38 10.21 18.93
CA ALA A 19 -0.66 9.32 18.42
C ALA A 19 -0.63 9.24 16.88
N LEU A 20 -0.46 10.38 16.23
CA LEU A 20 -0.37 10.47 14.77
C LEU A 20 0.91 9.82 14.23
N HIS A 21 2.04 9.95 14.95
CA HIS A 21 3.29 9.28 14.60
C HIS A 21 3.16 7.76 14.66
N GLU A 22 2.55 7.24 15.73
CA GLU A 22 2.37 5.80 15.95
C GLU A 22 1.38 5.19 14.96
N GLN A 23 0.29 5.91 14.64
CA GLN A 23 -0.65 5.50 13.60
C GLN A 23 0.00 5.49 12.22
N SER A 24 0.77 6.53 11.89
CA SER A 24 1.47 6.62 10.61
C SER A 24 2.54 5.52 10.45
N SER A 25 3.26 5.19 11.54
CA SER A 25 4.21 4.07 11.57
C SER A 25 3.54 2.72 11.30
N ARG A 26 2.40 2.45 11.95
CA ARG A 26 1.60 1.23 11.69
C ARG A 26 1.14 1.14 10.24
N LYS A 27 0.73 2.26 9.65
CA LYS A 27 0.31 2.33 8.25
C LYS A 27 1.44 2.13 7.27
N ILE A 28 2.63 2.68 7.54
CA ILE A 28 3.84 2.41 6.74
C ILE A 28 4.18 0.93 6.76
N ARG A 29 4.13 0.28 7.94
CA ARG A 29 4.37 -1.16 8.06
C ARG A 29 3.36 -1.98 7.26
N ARG A 30 2.08 -1.59 7.28
CA ARG A 30 1.04 -2.21 6.45
C ARG A 30 1.31 -2.02 4.96
N GLY A 31 1.66 -0.81 4.53
CA GLY A 31 2.02 -0.53 3.15
C GLY A 31 3.23 -1.35 2.69
N LEU A 32 4.22 -1.57 3.57
CA LEU A 32 5.37 -2.44 3.30
C LEU A 32 4.95 -3.89 3.10
N LEU A 33 4.06 -4.41 3.96
CA LEU A 33 3.52 -5.77 3.83
C LEU A 33 2.73 -5.95 2.52
N LEU A 34 1.93 -4.94 2.13
CA LEU A 34 1.21 -4.95 0.86
C LEU A 34 2.17 -4.93 -0.33
N LEU A 35 3.26 -4.15 -0.23
CA LEU A 35 4.27 -4.06 -1.29
C LEU A 35 5.00 -5.38 -1.48
N VAL A 36 5.49 -5.98 -0.39
CA VAL A 36 6.15 -7.30 -0.43
C VAL A 36 5.18 -8.39 -0.88
N GLY A 37 3.95 -8.38 -0.36
CA GLY A 37 2.91 -9.34 -0.74
C GLY A 37 2.54 -9.24 -2.22
N GLY A 38 2.38 -8.02 -2.75
CA GLY A 38 2.12 -7.78 -4.16
C GLY A 38 3.25 -8.29 -5.06
N VAL A 39 4.51 -8.04 -4.70
CA VAL A 39 5.66 -8.55 -5.46
C VAL A 39 5.74 -10.08 -5.43
N ALA A 40 5.51 -10.71 -4.27
CA ALA A 40 5.52 -12.16 -4.13
C ALA A 40 4.40 -12.83 -4.95
N LEU A 41 3.19 -12.23 -4.95
CA LEU A 41 2.07 -12.68 -5.79
C LEU A 41 2.40 -12.54 -7.28
N CYS A 42 3.01 -11.41 -7.68
CA CYS A 42 3.43 -11.18 -9.06
C CYS A 42 4.42 -12.25 -9.53
N TYR A 43 5.45 -12.52 -8.72
CA TYR A 43 6.45 -13.55 -9.01
C TYR A 43 5.83 -14.94 -9.13
N SER A 44 4.83 -15.25 -8.29
CA SER A 44 4.11 -16.51 -8.33
C SER A 44 3.27 -16.65 -9.61
N CYS A 45 2.59 -15.58 -10.03
CA CYS A 45 1.85 -15.56 -11.29
C CYS A 45 2.76 -15.75 -12.52
N VAL A 46 3.96 -15.19 -12.49
CA VAL A 46 4.95 -15.36 -13.57
C VAL A 46 5.50 -16.79 -13.60
N GLN A 47 5.82 -17.39 -12.45
CA GLN A 47 6.31 -18.77 -12.41
C GLN A 47 5.26 -19.82 -12.80
N LEU A 48 3.99 -19.58 -12.47
CA LEU A 48 2.88 -20.48 -12.80
C LEU A 48 2.39 -20.32 -14.24
N ALA A 49 2.80 -19.25 -14.94
CA ALA A 49 2.51 -19.09 -16.36
C ALA A 49 3.32 -20.12 -17.17
N ALA A 50 2.66 -21.19 -17.60
CA ALA A 50 3.27 -22.31 -18.33
C ALA A 50 3.64 -22.00 -19.79
N GLY A 51 3.74 -20.72 -20.18
CA GLY A 51 3.98 -20.31 -21.57
C GLY A 51 3.99 -18.79 -21.73
N PRO A 52 4.21 -18.29 -22.97
CA PRO A 52 4.14 -16.87 -23.26
C PRO A 52 2.75 -16.33 -22.88
N MET A 53 2.73 -15.27 -22.07
CA MET A 53 1.49 -14.70 -21.56
C MET A 53 0.62 -14.22 -22.74
N PRO A 54 -0.64 -14.68 -22.86
CA PRO A 54 -1.48 -14.31 -23.99
C PRO A 54 -1.72 -12.80 -24.01
N GLU A 55 -1.75 -12.20 -25.20
CA GLU A 55 -2.19 -10.81 -25.34
C GLU A 55 -3.67 -10.70 -24.95
N LEU A 56 -4.02 -9.61 -24.25
CA LEU A 56 -5.41 -9.40 -23.83
C LEU A 56 -6.08 -8.66 -24.98
N THR A 57 -6.96 -9.33 -25.69
CA THR A 57 -7.77 -8.79 -26.77
C THR A 57 -9.23 -8.73 -26.33
N LEU A 58 -10.04 -7.92 -27.01
CA LEU A 58 -11.47 -7.80 -26.69
C LEU A 58 -12.21 -9.14 -26.75
N GLU A 59 -11.73 -10.06 -27.60
CA GLU A 59 -12.32 -11.38 -27.86
C GLU A 59 -12.00 -12.39 -26.77
N ASN A 60 -10.86 -12.24 -26.10
CA ASN A 60 -10.38 -13.21 -25.10
C ASN A 60 -10.47 -12.69 -23.66
N MET A 61 -10.71 -11.39 -23.43
CA MET A 61 -10.69 -10.81 -22.08
C MET A 61 -11.71 -11.43 -21.11
N PHE A 62 -12.80 -12.02 -21.62
CA PHE A 62 -13.81 -12.70 -20.81
C PHE A 62 -13.64 -14.23 -20.75
N GLN A 63 -12.64 -14.79 -21.43
CA GLN A 63 -12.33 -16.23 -21.40
C GLN A 63 -11.57 -16.57 -20.12
N LEU A 64 -12.25 -16.40 -18.98
CA LEU A 64 -11.71 -16.66 -17.64
C LEU A 64 -11.40 -18.15 -17.40
N ASP A 65 -11.86 -19.04 -18.27
CA ASP A 65 -11.48 -20.46 -18.24
C ASP A 65 -10.03 -20.67 -18.70
N ASP A 66 -9.46 -19.76 -19.50
CA ASP A 66 -8.06 -19.84 -19.91
C ASP A 66 -7.14 -19.51 -18.71
N PRO A 67 -6.26 -20.43 -18.29
CA PRO A 67 -5.33 -20.19 -17.18
C PRO A 67 -4.38 -19.03 -17.49
N GLY A 68 -3.94 -18.83 -18.73
CA GLY A 68 -3.07 -17.73 -19.14
C GLY A 68 -3.70 -16.36 -18.94
N ILE A 69 -5.01 -16.23 -19.23
CA ILE A 69 -5.76 -14.99 -19.01
C ILE A 69 -5.95 -14.73 -17.51
N ARG A 70 -6.25 -15.77 -16.72
CA ARG A 70 -6.30 -15.68 -15.26
C ARG A 70 -4.98 -15.24 -14.65
N PHE A 71 -3.85 -15.80 -15.09
CA PHE A 71 -2.53 -15.39 -14.60
C PHE A 71 -2.20 -13.94 -14.97
N LYS A 72 -2.65 -13.47 -16.14
CA LYS A 72 -2.46 -12.08 -16.55
C LYS A 72 -3.28 -11.13 -15.67
N TYR A 73 -4.54 -11.42 -15.39
CA TYR A 73 -5.33 -10.67 -14.41
C TYR A 73 -4.73 -10.71 -13.01
N GLY A 74 -4.22 -11.86 -12.57
CA GLY A 74 -3.51 -12.02 -11.30
C GLY A 74 -2.25 -11.13 -11.22
N MET A 75 -1.48 -11.06 -12.31
CA MET A 75 -0.31 -10.19 -12.42
C MET A 75 -0.72 -8.71 -12.29
N TRP A 76 -1.74 -8.27 -13.03
CA TRP A 76 -2.26 -6.90 -12.91
C TRP A 76 -2.78 -6.58 -11.50
N ALA A 77 -3.51 -7.52 -10.88
CA ALA A 77 -3.98 -7.36 -9.51
C ALA A 77 -2.82 -7.25 -8.51
N SER A 78 -1.78 -8.05 -8.67
CA SER A 78 -0.59 -8.02 -7.81
C SER A 78 0.20 -6.71 -7.94
N LEU A 79 0.29 -6.15 -9.15
CA LEU A 79 0.85 -4.82 -9.39
C LEU A 79 0.02 -3.73 -8.71
N LEU A 80 -1.31 -3.81 -8.79
CA LEU A 80 -2.20 -2.87 -8.11
C LEU A 80 -2.00 -2.91 -6.59
N VAL A 81 -1.91 -4.11 -6.01
CA VAL A 81 -1.67 -4.29 -4.56
C VAL A 81 -0.32 -3.69 -4.16
N ALA A 82 0.74 -3.95 -4.94
CA ALA A 82 2.05 -3.38 -4.68
C ALA A 82 2.05 -1.85 -4.78
N TYR A 83 1.35 -1.31 -5.79
CA TYR A 83 1.18 0.14 -5.98
C TYR A 83 0.45 0.79 -4.80
N ILE A 84 -0.66 0.21 -4.33
CA ILE A 84 -1.40 0.69 -3.16
C ILE A 84 -0.50 0.69 -1.92
N GLY A 85 0.29 -0.38 -1.72
CA GLY A 85 1.27 -0.46 -0.63
C GLY A 85 2.29 0.68 -0.67
N GLY A 86 2.86 0.95 -1.85
CA GLY A 86 3.78 2.07 -2.07
C GLY A 86 3.14 3.44 -1.81
N LEU A 87 1.86 3.61 -2.19
CA LEU A 87 1.09 4.82 -1.98
C LEU A 87 0.82 5.07 -0.50
N GLU A 88 0.42 4.04 0.26
CA GLU A 88 0.27 4.12 1.73
C GLU A 88 1.60 4.56 2.38
N ILE A 89 2.73 3.93 2.01
CA ILE A 89 4.05 4.31 2.54
C ILE A 89 4.34 5.79 2.23
N THR A 90 4.18 6.20 0.98
CA THR A 90 4.55 7.54 0.52
C THR A 90 3.73 8.63 1.21
N VAL A 91 2.41 8.44 1.32
CA VAL A 91 1.50 9.39 1.97
C VAL A 91 1.84 9.52 3.45
N HIS A 92 2.01 8.40 4.14
CA HIS A 92 2.29 8.40 5.58
C HIS A 92 3.69 8.91 5.92
N TYR A 93 4.68 8.65 5.06
CA TYR A 93 6.02 9.22 5.18
C TYR A 93 6.01 10.74 4.99
N ARG A 94 5.27 11.26 3.99
CA ARG A 94 5.11 12.71 3.78
C ARG A 94 4.38 13.38 4.95
N LEU A 95 3.35 12.74 5.50
CA LEU A 95 2.64 13.19 6.71
C LEU A 95 3.58 13.29 7.91
N LEU A 96 4.41 12.27 8.13
CA LEU A 96 5.42 12.27 9.19
C LEU A 96 6.45 13.39 9.04
N LYS A 97 6.91 13.62 7.81
CA LYS A 97 7.86 14.70 7.53
C LYS A 97 7.25 16.07 7.87
N LYS A 98 6.00 16.33 7.44
CA LYS A 98 5.28 17.57 7.75
C LYS A 98 4.95 17.79 9.23
N LEU A 99 4.93 16.74 10.05
CA LEU A 99 4.68 16.84 11.50
C LEU A 99 5.94 17.12 12.31
N LYS A 100 7.10 16.78 11.72
CA LYS A 100 8.42 16.97 12.31
C LYS A 100 8.94 18.39 12.06
N ASP A 101 8.63 18.96 10.90
CA ASP A 101 8.74 20.40 10.62
C ASP A 101 7.68 21.21 11.39
#